data_AF-A0A9Q8WK91-F1
#
_entry.id   AF-A0A9Q8WK91-F1
#
_cell.length_a   1.000
_cell.length_b   1.000
_cell.length_c   1.000
_cell.angle_alpha   90.00
_cell.angle_beta   90.00
_cell.angle_gamma   90.00
#
_symmetry.space_group_name_H-M   'P 1'
#
loop_
_entity.id
_entity.type
_entity.pdbx_description
1 polymer ?
#
loop_
_entity_poly.entity_id
_entity_poly.type
_entity_poly.pdbx_seq_one_letter_code
_entity_poly.pdbx_strand_id
1 'polypeptide(L)'
;MSLLGRNTVNAFNSDWSVKVSYNTDPVAIDGESPRGSSQRRSHPAIGRPLLRPAKLGSCFLQAMCGAQRTTASGGGASLIPPWSASCHSYNLFRAGPSLKSTCPDLTRGLNGALGRSWRSRMQPFVAVVLLILPLVAMSPMSSLALKAALLLPLVSAASCSNESYTHNGLTWSRGIRMNQVQVVGTHNSYHREAPLEEHPTQAKMLPNVQNYYYSHPSLDIQLNYQSIRNLELDIFADPEGGHYATPLIRKLANLSTTPDPDLLAPGIKVLHVADADYHPTCKTFIGCLSIVKKWSQAHPDHVPIPFMIEFKTSEAAFAAIGGASQISWNDTALLKGLDDEIRSVFAPGDLVTPDDIRRGNLTLEQSVLQYGWPDLESARGRVLFLMDNGPVNPIRDSYTEGRPNLEGRILFTNSAPGNSDCAFQKLNDPTGTEQANIQAQVKAGYWVRTRADIPLDTLLSNDTTGMREDAFSSGAQIMSTDFQAYGMSSRWNVDYAARFEGGAAVRCNPINGPANCANEALEPVSYVRN
;
A
#
# COMPACT_ATOMS: atom_id res chain seq x y z
N MET A 1 43.57 -56.51 -13.99
CA MET A 1 44.21 -57.50 -14.90
C MET A 1 43.14 -58.52 -15.31
N SER A 2 43.22 -59.09 -16.52
CA SER A 2 42.28 -60.05 -17.17
C SER A 2 40.80 -59.62 -17.24
N LEU A 3 40.26 -59.22 -18.40
CA LEU A 3 39.88 -60.03 -19.59
C LEU A 3 38.59 -60.85 -19.33
N LEU A 4 37.42 -60.43 -19.83
CA LEU A 4 36.88 -60.50 -21.21
C LEU A 4 36.33 -61.89 -21.63
N GLY A 5 35.03 -61.92 -21.98
CA GLY A 5 34.34 -63.03 -22.66
C GLY A 5 33.00 -62.54 -23.23
N ARG A 6 32.85 -62.54 -24.56
CA ARG A 6 31.69 -62.01 -25.31
C ARG A 6 30.88 -63.13 -26.00
N ASN A 7 29.77 -62.71 -26.65
CA ASN A 7 29.00 -63.33 -27.75
C ASN A 7 27.65 -63.97 -27.32
N THR A 8 26.52 -63.86 -28.03
CA THR A 8 26.12 -63.15 -29.30
C THR A 8 24.58 -63.07 -29.32
N VAL A 9 23.93 -61.91 -29.45
CA VAL A 9 23.37 -61.27 -30.67
C VAL A 9 22.37 -62.10 -31.51
N ASN A 10 21.09 -61.68 -31.50
CA ASN A 10 20.10 -61.62 -32.61
C ASN A 10 18.79 -60.94 -32.10
N ALA A 11 17.93 -60.23 -32.85
CA ALA A 11 18.07 -59.32 -34.00
C ALA A 11 16.68 -58.67 -34.32
N PHE A 12 16.61 -57.33 -34.54
CA PHE A 12 15.45 -56.53 -35.05
C PHE A 12 14.12 -56.57 -34.23
N ASN A 13 13.23 -55.55 -34.14
CA ASN A 13 13.09 -54.15 -34.59
C ASN A 13 11.95 -53.48 -33.73
N SER A 14 11.60 -52.19 -33.72
CA SER A 14 12.16 -50.89 -34.19
C SER A 14 11.30 -49.75 -33.62
N ASP A 15 11.91 -48.58 -33.31
CA ASP A 15 11.40 -47.18 -33.28
C ASP A 15 10.01 -46.85 -32.65
N TRP A 16 9.84 -45.80 -31.84
CA TRP A 16 10.24 -44.40 -32.10
C TRP A 16 10.51 -43.62 -30.79
N SER A 17 11.52 -42.74 -30.81
CA SER A 17 11.74 -41.75 -29.75
C SER A 17 12.38 -40.48 -30.30
N VAL A 18 11.79 -39.31 -30.04
CA VAL A 18 12.37 -38.01 -30.39
C VAL A 18 12.78 -37.29 -29.10
N LYS A 19 14.09 -37.10 -28.92
CA LYS A 19 14.66 -36.09 -28.02
C LYS A 19 15.43 -35.09 -28.88
N VAL A 20 15.11 -33.81 -28.74
CA VAL A 20 15.87 -32.71 -29.35
C VAL A 20 16.80 -32.13 -28.29
N SER A 21 18.10 -32.17 -28.56
CA SER A 21 19.11 -31.44 -27.78
C SER A 21 19.66 -30.33 -28.66
N TYR A 22 19.56 -29.09 -28.18
CA TYR A 22 20.24 -27.96 -28.82
C TYR A 22 21.67 -27.85 -28.30
N ASN A 23 22.61 -27.71 -29.21
CA ASN A 23 24.02 -27.43 -28.92
C ASN A 23 24.37 -26.18 -29.73
N THR A 24 24.86 -25.13 -29.07
CA THR A 24 25.14 -23.83 -29.70
C THR A 24 26.52 -23.37 -29.29
N ASP A 25 27.41 -23.22 -30.26
CA ASP A 25 28.63 -22.42 -30.16
C ASP A 25 28.85 -21.65 -31.48
N PRO A 26 29.55 -20.50 -31.47
CA PRO A 26 29.31 -19.43 -32.44
C PRO A 26 30.28 -19.41 -33.62
N VAL A 27 29.87 -18.74 -34.70
CA VAL A 27 30.76 -18.30 -35.79
C VAL A 27 30.68 -16.78 -35.90
N ALA A 28 31.83 -16.12 -35.85
CA ALA A 28 32.00 -14.70 -36.12
C ALA A 28 32.73 -14.50 -37.46
N ILE A 29 32.27 -13.56 -38.28
CA ILE A 29 33.06 -12.92 -39.36
C ILE A 29 32.66 -11.43 -39.43
N ASP A 30 33.65 -10.56 -39.57
CA ASP A 30 33.54 -9.10 -39.70
C ASP A 30 32.92 -8.64 -41.04
N GLY A 31 32.62 -7.34 -41.17
CA GLY A 31 32.56 -6.71 -42.51
C GLY A 31 31.67 -5.48 -42.70
N GLU A 32 32.20 -4.31 -42.34
CA GLU A 32 32.01 -2.99 -42.99
C GLU A 32 30.61 -2.38 -43.28
N SER A 33 30.51 -1.07 -42.98
CA SER A 33 29.46 -0.17 -43.47
C SER A 33 30.04 0.69 -44.61
N PRO A 34 29.19 1.17 -45.55
CA PRO A 34 29.15 2.63 -45.69
C PRO A 34 27.75 3.25 -45.85
N ARG A 35 27.75 4.59 -45.76
CA ARG A 35 26.61 5.51 -45.74
C ARG A 35 25.90 5.59 -47.10
N GLY A 36 24.58 5.82 -47.09
CA GLY A 36 23.80 6.16 -48.30
C GLY A 36 22.43 6.75 -47.96
N SER A 37 22.02 7.82 -48.64
CA SER A 37 20.88 8.67 -48.25
C SER A 37 19.62 8.49 -49.12
N SER A 38 18.46 8.75 -48.48
CA SER A 38 17.19 9.19 -49.10
C SER A 38 16.48 8.26 -50.10
N GLN A 39 15.19 7.98 -49.86
CA GLN A 39 14.10 8.75 -50.48
C GLN A 39 12.72 8.41 -49.89
N ARG A 40 11.79 9.36 -50.00
CA ARG A 40 10.36 9.19 -49.67
C ARG A 40 9.68 8.34 -50.75
N ARG A 41 8.68 7.54 -50.36
CA ARG A 41 7.45 7.33 -51.16
C ARG A 41 6.25 7.11 -50.24
N SER A 42 5.07 7.37 -50.77
CA SER A 42 3.84 7.68 -50.04
C SER A 42 2.62 6.96 -50.60
N HIS A 43 1.58 6.84 -49.76
CA HIS A 43 0.19 6.49 -50.08
C HIS A 43 -0.16 5.01 -50.31
N PRO A 44 -1.45 4.61 -50.18
CA PRO A 44 -2.63 5.43 -49.84
C PRO A 44 -3.37 5.02 -48.55
N ALA A 45 -4.23 5.93 -48.08
CA ALA A 45 -5.24 5.65 -47.07
C ALA A 45 -6.51 5.05 -47.71
N ILE A 46 -7.24 4.21 -46.96
CA ILE A 46 -8.63 3.83 -47.24
C ILE A 46 -9.42 4.19 -45.98
N GLY A 47 -10.61 4.78 -46.14
CA GLY A 47 -11.38 5.31 -45.01
C GLY A 47 -12.84 4.87 -45.00
N ARG A 48 -13.34 4.71 -43.76
CA ARG A 48 -14.77 4.79 -43.35
C ARG A 48 -15.68 3.62 -43.82
N PRO A 49 -16.86 3.39 -43.18
CA PRO A 49 -17.61 4.32 -42.34
C PRO A 49 -18.02 3.89 -40.92
N LEU A 50 -18.53 4.89 -40.20
CA LEU A 50 -19.24 4.78 -38.92
C LEU A 50 -20.58 4.06 -39.09
N LEU A 51 -21.00 3.29 -38.06
CA LEU A 51 -22.40 3.00 -37.80
C LEU A 51 -22.70 3.10 -36.30
N ARG A 52 -23.60 4.02 -35.94
CA ARG A 52 -24.44 3.95 -34.74
C ARG A 52 -25.88 3.68 -35.21
N PRO A 53 -26.61 2.84 -34.49
CA PRO A 53 -27.92 3.23 -33.95
C PRO A 53 -28.04 2.79 -32.48
N ALA A 54 -29.11 3.05 -31.74
CA ALA A 54 -30.00 4.21 -31.65
C ALA A 54 -30.75 4.05 -30.30
N LYS A 55 -31.15 5.15 -29.65
CA LYS A 55 -32.05 5.04 -28.48
C LYS A 55 -33.46 4.70 -28.97
N LEU A 56 -34.08 3.69 -28.37
CA LEU A 56 -35.53 3.51 -28.33
C LEU A 56 -35.95 3.40 -26.87
N GLY A 57 -37.08 4.00 -26.53
CA GLY A 57 -37.53 4.10 -25.15
C GLY A 57 -38.97 3.65 -24.95
N SER A 58 -39.28 3.46 -23.66
CA SER A 58 -40.59 3.60 -23.04
C SER A 58 -41.62 2.47 -23.16
N CYS A 59 -42.12 2.13 -21.95
CA CYS A 59 -43.46 1.65 -21.63
C CYS A 59 -43.88 0.24 -22.09
N PHE A 60 -44.05 -0.65 -21.10
CA PHE A 60 -45.39 -1.14 -20.78
C PHE A 60 -45.58 -1.36 -19.27
N LEU A 61 -46.70 -0.90 -18.72
CA LEU A 61 -47.20 -1.28 -17.39
C LEU A 61 -47.89 -2.65 -17.49
N GLN A 62 -47.73 -3.52 -16.49
CA GLN A 62 -48.89 -3.91 -15.69
C GLN A 62 -48.50 -4.62 -14.39
N ALA A 63 -49.15 -4.21 -13.30
CA ALA A 63 -49.18 -4.94 -12.04
C ALA A 63 -50.42 -5.83 -11.99
N MET A 64 -50.32 -6.97 -11.30
CA MET A 64 -51.46 -7.77 -10.84
C MET A 64 -51.19 -8.23 -9.42
N CYS A 65 -52.03 -7.80 -8.47
CA CYS A 65 -52.13 -8.41 -7.15
C CYS A 65 -52.98 -9.69 -7.22
N GLY A 66 -52.65 -10.70 -6.41
CA GLY A 66 -53.47 -11.90 -6.24
C GLY A 66 -53.04 -12.65 -4.98
N ALA A 67 -53.96 -12.89 -4.05
CA ALA A 67 -53.63 -13.24 -2.66
C ALA A 67 -53.86 -14.73 -2.30
N GLN A 68 -53.06 -15.20 -1.34
CA GLN A 68 -53.38 -16.18 -0.29
C GLN A 68 -54.16 -17.48 -0.64
N ARG A 69 -53.58 -18.64 -0.26
CA ARG A 69 -54.10 -19.43 0.88
C ARG A 69 -53.11 -20.48 1.40
N THR A 70 -53.42 -20.97 2.59
CA THR A 70 -52.57 -21.73 3.53
C THR A 70 -52.92 -23.21 3.64
N THR A 71 -51.92 -24.07 3.86
CA THR A 71 -51.89 -25.29 4.70
C THR A 71 -50.47 -25.88 4.63
N ALA A 72 -49.91 -26.69 5.54
CA ALA A 72 -49.96 -26.88 6.99
C ALA A 72 -49.25 -28.25 7.28
N SER A 73 -48.52 -28.34 8.40
CA SER A 73 -48.11 -29.56 9.15
C SER A 73 -46.78 -30.29 8.84
N GLY A 74 -46.11 -30.72 9.93
CA GLY A 74 -44.97 -31.65 10.01
C GLY A 74 -43.57 -31.03 9.75
N GLY A 75 -42.54 -31.15 10.60
CA GLY A 75 -42.38 -31.84 11.89
C GLY A 75 -41.10 -32.71 11.90
N GLY A 76 -40.03 -32.26 12.56
CA GLY A 76 -38.74 -32.99 12.64
C GLY A 76 -37.72 -32.24 13.49
N ALA A 77 -36.96 -32.96 14.32
CA ALA A 77 -36.23 -32.37 15.46
C ALA A 77 -34.77 -31.97 15.16
N SER A 78 -34.31 -30.94 15.89
CA SER A 78 -32.90 -30.53 15.98
C SER A 78 -32.06 -31.51 16.79
N LEU A 79 -30.76 -31.58 16.49
CA LEU A 79 -29.68 -31.64 17.49
C LEU A 79 -28.35 -31.27 16.81
N ILE A 80 -27.69 -30.21 17.31
CA ILE A 80 -26.42 -29.65 16.82
C ILE A 80 -25.44 -29.60 18.01
N PRO A 81 -24.20 -30.11 17.89
CA PRO A 81 -23.15 -29.90 18.90
C PRO A 81 -22.44 -28.54 18.73
N PRO A 82 -21.85 -27.97 19.79
CA PRO A 82 -21.51 -26.54 19.84
C PRO A 82 -20.21 -26.17 19.14
N TRP A 83 -20.15 -24.92 18.68
CA TRP A 83 -18.95 -24.26 18.17
C TRP A 83 -18.09 -23.70 19.31
N SER A 84 -16.77 -23.81 19.19
CA SER A 84 -15.79 -23.00 19.90
C SER A 84 -15.25 -21.92 18.95
N ALA A 85 -15.71 -20.68 19.10
CA ALA A 85 -15.23 -19.54 18.32
C ALA A 85 -14.27 -18.68 19.15
N SER A 86 -13.06 -18.44 18.65
CA SER A 86 -12.10 -17.52 19.27
C SER A 86 -12.06 -16.18 18.53
N CYS A 87 -12.48 -15.15 19.27
CA CYS A 87 -12.38 -13.71 19.07
C CYS A 87 -11.75 -13.16 17.77
N HIS A 88 -12.58 -12.50 16.96
CA HIS A 88 -12.19 -11.26 16.27
C HIS A 88 -12.68 -10.06 17.08
N SER A 89 -11.82 -9.07 17.28
CA SER A 89 -12.13 -7.85 18.05
C SER A 89 -12.58 -6.71 17.14
N TYR A 90 -13.89 -6.63 16.86
CA TYR A 90 -14.52 -5.43 16.30
C TYR A 90 -15.54 -4.87 17.29
N ASN A 91 -15.19 -3.74 17.93
CA ASN A 91 -16.10 -3.02 18.82
C ASN A 91 -17.08 -2.17 17.99
N LEU A 92 -18.35 -2.60 17.93
CA LEU A 92 -19.46 -1.74 17.52
C LEU A 92 -20.53 -1.71 18.62
N PHE A 93 -20.69 -0.53 19.23
CA PHE A 93 -21.78 -0.24 20.15
C PHE A 93 -23.14 -0.38 19.44
N ARG A 94 -24.06 -1.13 20.04
CA ARG A 94 -25.49 -1.06 19.70
C ARG A 94 -26.35 -1.04 20.95
N ALA A 95 -26.93 0.12 21.24
CA ALA A 95 -27.92 0.27 22.29
C ALA A 95 -29.28 -0.31 21.86
N GLY A 96 -29.92 -1.05 22.76
CA GLY A 96 -31.30 -1.54 22.64
C GLY A 96 -32.27 -0.74 23.53
N PRO A 97 -33.59 -0.75 23.25
CA PRO A 97 -34.50 0.29 23.72
C PRO A 97 -35.44 -0.13 24.87
N SER A 98 -36.03 0.85 25.57
CA SER A 98 -37.26 0.65 26.35
C SER A 98 -38.13 1.92 26.41
N LEU A 99 -39.44 1.78 26.20
CA LEU A 99 -40.42 2.88 26.23
C LEU A 99 -41.05 3.11 27.63
N LYS A 100 -41.42 4.37 27.89
CA LYS A 100 -42.63 4.88 28.60
C LYS A 100 -43.25 4.04 29.74
N SER A 101 -43.38 4.62 30.95
CA SER A 101 -44.67 5.17 31.46
C SER A 101 -44.66 5.74 32.91
N THR A 102 -45.09 7.00 33.06
CA THR A 102 -45.89 7.65 34.15
C THR A 102 -45.87 7.18 35.63
N CYS A 103 -45.50 8.13 36.53
CA CYS A 103 -46.17 8.68 37.76
C CYS A 103 -47.06 7.81 38.71
N PRO A 104 -47.27 8.17 40.01
CA PRO A 104 -47.20 9.52 40.62
C PRO A 104 -46.60 9.68 42.07
N ASP A 105 -46.71 10.92 42.58
CA ASP A 105 -46.44 11.49 43.93
C ASP A 105 -46.46 10.62 45.20
N LEU A 106 -45.63 11.02 46.19
CA LEU A 106 -46.08 11.39 47.55
C LEU A 106 -45.06 12.26 48.34
N THR A 107 -45.48 12.83 49.47
CA THR A 107 -45.01 14.15 49.99
C THR A 107 -44.50 14.17 51.46
N ARG A 108 -43.92 15.34 51.85
CA ARG A 108 -43.58 15.86 53.22
C ARG A 108 -42.17 15.52 53.75
N GLY A 109 -41.47 16.42 54.48
CA GLY A 109 -41.74 17.81 54.90
C GLY A 109 -40.42 18.51 55.32
N LEU A 110 -40.25 19.83 55.14
CA LEU A 110 -40.62 20.96 56.04
C LEU A 110 -39.41 21.61 56.78
N ASN A 111 -38.96 22.78 56.30
CA ASN A 111 -38.82 24.06 57.05
C ASN A 111 -37.65 24.94 56.59
N GLY A 112 -37.90 26.26 56.40
CA GLY A 112 -36.87 27.29 56.12
C GLY A 112 -37.33 28.38 55.14
N ALA A 113 -37.72 29.55 55.65
CA ALA A 113 -38.31 30.66 54.87
C ALA A 113 -37.23 31.52 54.15
N LEU A 114 -37.40 31.85 52.85
CA LEU A 114 -37.90 33.12 52.28
C LEU A 114 -37.10 34.41 52.61
N GLY A 115 -36.75 35.27 51.63
CA GLY A 115 -36.98 35.19 50.18
C GLY A 115 -36.88 36.53 49.44
N ARG A 116 -37.57 36.60 48.27
CA ARG A 116 -37.74 37.74 47.32
C ARG A 116 -36.48 38.09 46.49
N SER A 117 -36.31 37.66 45.22
CA SER A 117 -37.12 37.76 43.98
C SER A 117 -36.77 38.98 43.11
N TRP A 118 -36.33 38.76 41.86
CA TRP A 118 -36.67 39.54 40.65
C TRP A 118 -36.39 38.68 39.40
N ARG A 119 -37.11 38.92 38.29
CA ARG A 119 -37.04 38.10 37.06
C ARG A 119 -36.33 38.83 35.90
N SER A 120 -35.82 38.01 34.98
CA SER A 120 -35.95 38.10 33.50
C SER A 120 -34.70 38.34 32.64
N ARG A 121 -34.55 37.42 31.66
CA ARG A 121 -33.93 37.47 30.32
C ARG A 121 -32.88 38.57 30.02
N MET A 122 -31.71 38.14 29.53
CA MET A 122 -31.21 38.50 28.18
C MET A 122 -30.01 37.63 27.73
N GLN A 123 -29.90 37.46 26.41
CA GLN A 123 -28.76 37.02 25.60
C GLN A 123 -28.87 37.77 24.25
N PRO A 124 -27.83 37.82 23.42
CA PRO A 124 -26.41 38.09 23.71
C PRO A 124 -25.93 39.33 22.92
N PHE A 125 -24.67 39.76 23.09
CA PHE A 125 -24.07 40.82 22.27
C PHE A 125 -22.71 40.41 21.69
N VAL A 126 -22.62 40.51 20.36
CA VAL A 126 -21.37 40.73 19.60
C VAL A 126 -21.69 41.86 18.63
N ALA A 127 -20.91 42.95 18.66
CA ALA A 127 -21.14 44.12 17.81
C ALA A 127 -19.84 44.56 17.12
N VAL A 128 -19.93 44.70 15.80
CA VAL A 128 -18.85 45.16 14.91
C VAL A 128 -18.79 46.69 14.92
N VAL A 129 -17.60 47.26 14.95
CA VAL A 129 -17.39 48.71 14.82
C VAL A 129 -17.22 49.08 13.35
N LEU A 130 -18.04 50.02 12.88
CA LEU A 130 -18.01 50.57 11.52
C LEU A 130 -17.49 52.02 11.55
N LEU A 131 -16.54 52.34 10.66
CA LEU A 131 -15.97 53.67 10.51
C LEU A 131 -16.92 54.62 9.76
N ILE A 132 -17.09 55.84 10.28
CA ILE A 132 -17.71 56.97 9.57
C ILE A 132 -16.79 58.19 9.69
N LEU A 133 -16.38 58.74 8.55
CA LEU A 133 -15.64 60.01 8.43
C LEU A 133 -16.61 61.17 8.18
N PRO A 134 -16.44 62.34 8.82
CA PRO A 134 -17.08 63.58 8.39
C PRO A 134 -16.16 64.41 7.47
N LEU A 135 -16.73 64.98 6.40
CA LEU A 135 -16.07 66.05 5.64
C LEU A 135 -16.12 67.38 6.43
N VAL A 136 -15.04 68.16 6.38
CA VAL A 136 -15.03 69.58 6.77
C VAL A 136 -14.33 70.41 5.69
N ALA A 137 -14.83 71.63 5.47
CA ALA A 137 -14.54 72.46 4.30
C ALA A 137 -13.20 73.23 4.35
N MET A 138 -12.81 73.76 3.19
CA MET A 138 -11.55 74.48 2.94
C MET A 138 -11.58 75.95 3.39
N SER A 139 -10.47 76.47 3.88
CA SER A 139 -10.01 77.86 3.70
C SER A 139 -8.49 77.98 3.97
N PRO A 140 -7.77 78.98 3.43
CA PRO A 140 -6.32 78.89 3.16
C PRO A 140 -5.44 79.75 4.10
N MET A 141 -4.13 79.81 3.77
CA MET A 141 -2.99 80.45 4.47
C MET A 141 -2.36 79.57 5.57
N SER A 142 -1.05 79.53 5.78
CA SER A 142 0.09 80.19 5.11
C SER A 142 1.38 79.35 5.26
N SER A 143 2.43 79.70 4.51
CA SER A 143 3.74 79.02 4.47
C SER A 143 4.49 79.06 5.81
N LEU A 144 5.14 77.95 6.21
CA LEU A 144 6.59 77.86 6.50
C LEU A 144 7.01 76.42 6.94
N ALA A 145 8.32 76.15 6.92
CA ALA A 145 9.01 74.98 7.51
C ALA A 145 8.89 73.58 6.83
N LEU A 146 9.28 73.47 5.56
CA LEU A 146 9.65 72.18 4.96
C LEU A 146 11.15 71.85 5.19
N LYS A 147 11.48 71.23 6.34
CA LYS A 147 12.75 70.53 6.58
C LYS A 147 12.56 69.31 7.50
N ALA A 148 11.79 68.33 7.03
CA ALA A 148 11.87 66.96 7.54
C ALA A 148 12.85 66.18 6.65
N ALA A 149 13.92 65.64 7.23
CA ALA A 149 14.86 64.82 6.49
C ALA A 149 14.17 63.52 6.04
N LEU A 150 14.24 63.20 4.74
CA LEU A 150 13.92 61.85 4.27
C LEU A 150 15.02 60.89 4.73
N LEU A 151 14.88 60.40 5.96
CA LEU A 151 15.34 59.06 6.32
C LEU A 151 14.43 58.08 5.58
N LEU A 152 14.75 57.83 4.30
CA LEU A 152 14.30 56.63 3.61
C LEU A 152 14.73 55.44 4.48
N PRO A 153 13.81 54.62 5.03
CA PRO A 153 14.21 53.30 5.42
C PRO A 153 14.65 52.62 4.13
N LEU A 154 15.94 52.31 4.03
CA LEU A 154 16.38 51.20 3.20
C LEU A 154 15.76 49.94 3.80
N VAL A 155 14.50 49.71 3.42
CA VAL A 155 13.94 48.37 3.38
C VAL A 155 14.84 47.65 2.39
N SER A 156 15.89 47.04 2.91
CA SER A 156 16.52 45.93 2.25
C SER A 156 15.37 44.96 2.01
N ALA A 157 14.89 44.91 0.78
CA ALA A 157 14.14 43.77 0.32
C ALA A 157 15.11 42.61 0.55
N ALA A 158 14.91 41.90 1.67
CA ALA A 158 15.49 40.60 1.84
C ALA A 158 15.08 39.86 0.57
N SER A 159 16.06 39.56 -0.28
CA SER A 159 15.86 38.58 -1.33
C SER A 159 15.20 37.42 -0.62
N CYS A 160 13.98 37.07 -1.03
CA CYS A 160 13.36 35.84 -0.55
C CYS A 160 14.23 34.72 -1.10
N SER A 161 15.28 34.39 -0.35
CA SER A 161 16.21 33.35 -0.66
C SER A 161 15.36 32.10 -0.82
N ASN A 162 15.37 31.55 -2.03
CA ASN A 162 14.80 30.24 -2.30
C ASN A 162 15.71 29.24 -1.59
N GLU A 163 15.61 29.17 -0.26
CA GLU A 163 16.42 28.28 0.57
C GLU A 163 15.89 26.86 0.41
N SER A 164 16.29 26.27 -0.71
CA SER A 164 16.32 24.84 -0.91
C SER A 164 17.21 24.24 0.16
N TYR A 165 16.60 23.63 1.18
CA TYR A 165 17.34 22.82 2.14
C TYR A 165 17.74 21.51 1.46
N THR A 166 18.99 21.07 1.65
CA THR A 166 19.49 19.81 1.08
C THR A 166 20.18 18.99 2.16
N HIS A 167 19.83 17.71 2.26
CA HIS A 167 20.42 16.74 3.18
C HIS A 167 20.50 15.37 2.50
N ASN A 168 21.65 14.69 2.56
CA ASN A 168 21.89 13.37 1.95
C ASN A 168 21.43 13.23 0.48
N GLY A 169 21.55 14.31 -0.29
CA GLY A 169 21.12 14.39 -1.70
C GLY A 169 19.61 14.53 -1.91
N LEU A 170 18.81 14.62 -0.85
CA LEU A 170 17.39 14.97 -0.87
C LEU A 170 17.25 16.48 -0.70
N THR A 171 16.33 17.09 -1.45
CA THR A 171 16.12 18.54 -1.51
C THR A 171 14.70 18.88 -1.06
N TRP A 172 14.53 19.99 -0.35
CA TRP A 172 13.23 20.57 -0.01
C TRP A 172 13.17 22.00 -0.54
N SER A 173 12.45 22.23 -1.63
CA SER A 173 12.28 23.54 -2.24
C SER A 173 10.78 23.90 -2.40
N ARG A 174 10.35 24.31 -3.59
CA ARG A 174 8.93 24.55 -3.93
C ARG A 174 8.45 23.60 -5.05
N GLY A 175 9.15 22.49 -5.26
CA GLY A 175 8.74 21.42 -6.17
C GLY A 175 7.60 20.55 -5.62
N ILE A 176 7.11 19.63 -6.45
CA ILE A 176 6.21 18.55 -6.03
C ILE A 176 6.96 17.67 -5.03
N ARG A 177 6.35 17.32 -3.89
CA ARG A 177 6.96 16.43 -2.88
C ARG A 177 6.67 14.96 -3.18
N MET A 178 7.53 14.06 -2.69
CA MET A 178 7.34 12.62 -2.91
C MET A 178 6.03 12.06 -2.31
N ASN A 179 5.46 12.69 -1.28
CA ASN A 179 4.14 12.32 -0.73
C ASN A 179 2.95 13.06 -1.39
N GLN A 180 3.19 13.84 -2.46
CA GLN A 180 2.17 14.57 -3.23
C GLN A 180 1.76 13.85 -4.53
N VAL A 181 2.12 12.58 -4.64
CA VAL A 181 1.67 11.65 -5.69
C VAL A 181 0.94 10.47 -5.07
N GLN A 182 0.28 9.65 -5.89
CA GLN A 182 -0.26 8.35 -5.52
C GLN A 182 0.27 7.26 -6.44
N VAL A 183 0.49 6.07 -5.87
CA VAL A 183 0.91 4.85 -6.56
C VAL A 183 -0.02 3.69 -6.23
N VAL A 184 -0.13 2.74 -7.16
CA VAL A 184 -0.72 1.42 -6.87
C VAL A 184 0.38 0.47 -6.42
N GLY A 185 0.08 -0.31 -5.39
CA GLY A 185 0.92 -1.38 -4.89
C GLY A 185 0.22 -2.73 -4.92
N THR A 186 0.99 -3.81 -4.91
CA THR A 186 0.45 -5.17 -4.78
C THR A 186 0.55 -5.63 -3.33
N HIS A 187 -0.55 -6.18 -2.81
CA HIS A 187 -0.58 -6.87 -1.52
C HIS A 187 0.05 -8.26 -1.68
N ASN A 188 0.93 -8.68 -0.77
CA ASN A 188 1.75 -9.88 -0.90
C ASN A 188 2.47 -10.00 -2.26
N SER A 189 3.21 -8.96 -2.69
CA SER A 189 3.80 -8.88 -4.04
C SER A 189 4.64 -10.09 -4.46
N TYR A 190 5.20 -10.82 -3.52
CA TYR A 190 6.01 -12.01 -3.78
C TYR A 190 5.18 -13.25 -4.15
N HIS A 191 3.87 -13.29 -3.85
CA HIS A 191 3.04 -14.50 -3.75
C HIS A 191 2.86 -15.32 -5.05
N ARG A 192 2.85 -16.66 -4.91
CA ARG A 192 2.44 -17.64 -5.91
C ARG A 192 1.44 -18.65 -5.32
N GLU A 193 0.45 -19.01 -6.13
CA GLU A 193 -0.53 -20.07 -5.83
C GLU A 193 0.22 -21.39 -5.61
N ALA A 194 -0.08 -22.06 -4.50
CA ALA A 194 0.51 -23.36 -4.21
C ALA A 194 0.26 -24.35 -5.37
N PRO A 195 1.18 -25.29 -5.64
CA PRO A 195 0.97 -26.34 -6.64
C PRO A 195 -0.34 -27.13 -6.40
N LEU A 196 -0.97 -27.60 -7.47
CA LEU A 196 -2.25 -28.35 -7.40
C LEU A 196 -2.16 -29.60 -6.49
N GLU A 197 -0.98 -30.19 -6.34
CA GLU A 197 -0.71 -31.31 -5.42
C GLU A 197 -0.84 -30.94 -3.93
N GLU A 198 -0.66 -29.65 -3.58
CA GLU A 198 -0.76 -29.14 -2.22
C GLU A 198 -2.19 -28.66 -1.86
N HIS A 199 -3.01 -28.26 -2.84
CA HIS A 199 -4.36 -27.70 -2.64
C HIS A 199 -5.24 -28.52 -1.66
N PRO A 200 -5.35 -29.86 -1.76
CA PRO A 200 -6.22 -30.64 -0.85
C PRO A 200 -5.71 -30.70 0.60
N THR A 201 -4.45 -30.36 0.83
CA THR A 201 -3.82 -30.26 2.16
C THR A 201 -3.89 -28.83 2.66
N GLN A 202 -3.60 -27.85 1.80
CA GLN A 202 -3.76 -26.43 2.09
C GLN A 202 -5.18 -26.11 2.56
N ALA A 203 -6.19 -26.66 1.87
CA ALA A 203 -7.62 -26.50 2.22
C ALA A 203 -8.04 -27.12 3.57
N LYS A 204 -7.19 -27.95 4.19
CA LYS A 204 -7.38 -28.48 5.55
C LYS A 204 -6.62 -27.69 6.61
N MET A 205 -5.56 -26.99 6.19
CA MET A 205 -4.69 -26.19 7.07
C MET A 205 -5.21 -24.75 7.21
N LEU A 206 -5.75 -24.16 6.14
CA LEU A 206 -6.14 -22.75 6.07
C LEU A 206 -7.65 -22.57 5.87
N PRO A 207 -8.31 -21.69 6.64
CA PRO A 207 -9.68 -21.28 6.37
C PRO A 207 -9.73 -20.41 5.10
N ASN A 208 -10.86 -20.44 4.38
CA ASN A 208 -11.11 -19.62 3.19
C ASN A 208 -9.96 -19.72 2.14
N VAL A 209 -9.44 -20.93 1.95
CA VAL A 209 -8.26 -21.25 1.12
C VAL A 209 -8.30 -20.67 -0.30
N GLN A 210 -9.50 -20.38 -0.82
CA GLN A 210 -9.69 -19.74 -2.12
C GLN A 210 -9.05 -18.35 -2.20
N ASN A 211 -8.90 -17.64 -1.08
CA ASN A 211 -8.17 -16.36 -1.00
C ASN A 211 -6.67 -16.49 -1.32
N TYR A 212 -6.11 -17.71 -1.29
CA TYR A 212 -4.70 -17.99 -1.59
C TYR A 212 -4.52 -18.48 -3.05
N TYR A 213 -5.60 -18.60 -3.83
CA TYR A 213 -5.59 -19.11 -5.20
C TYR A 213 -5.40 -18.00 -6.25
N TYR A 214 -4.31 -17.25 -6.10
CA TYR A 214 -3.88 -16.17 -7.00
C TYR A 214 -2.36 -16.15 -7.13
N SER A 215 -1.79 -15.31 -8.00
CA SER A 215 -0.34 -15.20 -8.17
C SER A 215 0.05 -13.85 -8.74
N HIS A 216 1.11 -13.26 -8.20
CA HIS A 216 1.80 -12.16 -8.84
C HIS A 216 2.91 -12.68 -9.78
N PRO A 217 3.25 -11.96 -10.86
CA PRO A 217 4.51 -12.21 -11.56
C PRO A 217 5.70 -11.76 -10.69
N SER A 218 6.95 -12.00 -11.10
CA SER A 218 8.12 -11.55 -10.33
C SER A 218 8.13 -10.01 -10.15
N LEU A 219 8.78 -9.54 -9.08
CA LEU A 219 8.72 -8.13 -8.66
C LEU A 219 9.08 -7.16 -9.80
N ASP A 220 10.12 -7.46 -10.56
CA ASP A 220 10.54 -6.69 -11.74
C ASP A 220 9.50 -6.67 -12.88
N ILE A 221 8.75 -7.76 -13.07
CA ILE A 221 7.67 -7.83 -14.06
C ILE A 221 6.45 -7.01 -13.60
N GLN A 222 6.18 -6.93 -12.29
CA GLN A 222 5.14 -6.03 -11.75
C GLN A 222 5.49 -4.56 -12.01
N LEU A 223 6.75 -4.18 -11.74
CA LEU A 223 7.25 -2.82 -11.96
C LEU A 223 7.23 -2.46 -13.47
N ASN A 224 7.67 -3.36 -14.35
CA ASN A 224 7.74 -3.12 -15.80
C ASN A 224 6.36 -3.15 -16.51
N TYR A 225 5.53 -4.16 -16.23
CA TYR A 225 4.39 -4.52 -17.08
C TYR A 225 3.02 -4.31 -16.42
N GLN A 226 2.98 -4.05 -15.12
CA GLN A 226 1.74 -3.83 -14.36
C GLN A 226 1.66 -2.44 -13.72
N SER A 227 2.61 -1.55 -14.05
CA SER A 227 2.66 -0.16 -13.58
C SER A 227 2.67 -0.03 -12.04
N ILE A 228 3.20 -1.03 -11.34
CA ILE A 228 3.28 -1.05 -9.88
C ILE A 228 4.44 -0.19 -9.38
N ARG A 229 4.23 0.58 -8.30
CA ARG A 229 5.28 1.40 -7.65
C ARG A 229 5.28 1.31 -6.12
N ASN A 230 4.56 0.35 -5.54
CA ASN A 230 4.74 -0.11 -4.16
C ASN A 230 4.74 -1.64 -4.14
N LEU A 231 5.59 -2.23 -3.30
CA LEU A 231 5.67 -3.68 -3.11
C LEU A 231 5.48 -4.02 -1.62
N GLU A 232 5.01 -5.23 -1.33
CA GLU A 232 4.70 -5.73 0.00
C GLU A 232 5.37 -7.10 0.19
N LEU A 233 6.17 -7.23 1.24
CA LEU A 233 6.97 -8.42 1.56
C LEU A 233 6.70 -8.84 3.01
N ASP A 234 6.27 -10.08 3.17
CA ASP A 234 6.08 -10.74 4.45
C ASP A 234 7.39 -11.40 4.84
N ILE A 235 7.93 -11.05 6.01
CA ILE A 235 9.26 -11.46 6.43
C ILE A 235 9.25 -12.34 7.68
N PHE A 236 10.05 -13.41 7.62
CA PHE A 236 10.29 -14.35 8.70
C PHE A 236 11.78 -14.35 9.05
N ALA A 237 12.09 -14.23 10.35
CA ALA A 237 13.47 -14.25 10.83
C ALA A 237 14.02 -15.69 10.82
N ASP A 238 15.17 -15.89 10.20
CA ASP A 238 15.87 -17.19 10.15
C ASP A 238 17.40 -16.96 10.29
N PRO A 239 17.89 -16.55 11.47
CA PRO A 239 19.27 -16.11 11.68
C PRO A 239 20.30 -17.24 11.55
N GLU A 240 19.88 -18.51 11.66
CA GLU A 240 20.73 -19.69 11.57
C GLU A 240 20.64 -20.36 10.18
N GLY A 241 19.52 -20.16 9.47
CA GLY A 241 19.25 -20.78 8.17
C GLY A 241 18.58 -22.14 8.29
N GLY A 242 17.75 -22.48 7.32
CA GLY A 242 17.10 -23.78 7.22
C GLY A 242 15.85 -23.95 8.07
N HIS A 243 15.49 -22.98 8.93
CA HIS A 243 14.33 -23.08 9.82
C HIS A 243 13.00 -23.28 9.07
N TYR A 244 12.92 -22.70 7.86
CA TYR A 244 11.76 -22.81 6.96
C TYR A 244 11.97 -23.76 5.78
N ALA A 245 13.12 -24.44 5.68
CA ALA A 245 13.47 -25.19 4.48
C ALA A 245 12.67 -26.49 4.27
N THR A 246 11.94 -26.99 5.27
CA THR A 246 11.11 -28.21 5.14
C THR A 246 9.66 -27.98 5.59
N PRO A 247 8.83 -27.27 4.77
CA PRO A 247 7.48 -26.87 5.16
C PRO A 247 6.54 -28.06 5.43
N LEU A 248 5.75 -27.95 6.49
CA LEU A 248 4.84 -29.00 6.96
C LEU A 248 3.84 -29.48 5.89
N ILE A 249 3.33 -28.58 5.05
CA ILE A 249 2.38 -28.94 3.98
C ILE A 249 2.93 -30.03 3.05
N ARG A 250 4.24 -30.05 2.75
CA ARG A 250 4.88 -31.08 1.93
C ARG A 250 4.74 -32.47 2.58
N LYS A 251 5.02 -32.53 3.88
CA LYS A 251 4.91 -33.76 4.68
C LYS A 251 3.45 -34.22 4.78
N LEU A 252 2.52 -33.32 5.04
CA LEU A 252 1.08 -33.64 5.18
C LEU A 252 0.41 -34.02 3.85
N ALA A 253 0.92 -33.52 2.73
CA ALA A 253 0.49 -33.91 1.38
C ALA A 253 1.17 -35.19 0.87
N ASN A 254 2.07 -35.82 1.64
CA ASN A 254 2.89 -36.97 1.24
C ASN A 254 3.73 -36.69 -0.03
N LEU A 255 4.32 -35.49 -0.09
CA LEU A 255 5.18 -35.01 -1.16
C LEU A 255 6.65 -34.98 -0.71
N SER A 256 7.58 -34.65 -1.61
CA SER A 256 9.00 -34.56 -1.25
C SER A 256 9.23 -33.50 -0.17
N THR A 257 9.84 -33.92 0.93
CA THR A 257 10.33 -33.09 2.05
C THR A 257 11.85 -32.87 1.95
N THR A 258 12.39 -32.83 0.73
CA THR A 258 13.78 -32.42 0.52
C THR A 258 13.91 -30.95 0.89
N PRO A 259 14.86 -30.54 1.75
CA PRO A 259 14.99 -29.15 2.15
C PRO A 259 15.18 -28.22 0.96
N ASP A 260 14.44 -27.11 0.94
CA ASP A 260 14.55 -26.08 -0.10
C ASP A 260 15.91 -25.37 0.01
N PRO A 261 16.79 -25.47 -1.01
CA PRO A 261 18.16 -24.98 -0.92
C PRO A 261 18.25 -23.46 -0.74
N ASP A 262 17.26 -22.71 -1.23
CA ASP A 262 17.23 -21.25 -1.09
C ASP A 262 16.92 -20.82 0.35
N LEU A 263 16.26 -21.70 1.13
CA LEU A 263 15.89 -21.47 2.52
C LEU A 263 16.96 -21.98 3.52
N LEU A 264 17.99 -22.71 3.07
CA LEU A 264 19.05 -23.25 3.92
C LEU A 264 20.07 -22.21 4.40
N ALA A 265 20.28 -21.12 3.66
CA ALA A 265 21.23 -20.08 4.06
C ALA A 265 20.69 -19.26 5.26
N PRO A 266 21.55 -18.72 6.15
CA PRO A 266 21.15 -17.73 7.14
C PRO A 266 20.51 -16.48 6.52
N GLY A 267 19.72 -15.74 7.31
CA GLY A 267 19.15 -14.44 6.95
C GLY A 267 17.63 -14.47 6.75
N ILE A 268 17.03 -13.33 6.46
CA ILE A 268 15.58 -13.16 6.46
C ILE A 268 14.92 -13.87 5.26
N LYS A 269 13.81 -14.56 5.51
CA LYS A 269 13.01 -15.27 4.49
C LYS A 269 11.74 -14.50 4.13
N VAL A 270 11.28 -14.68 2.89
CA VAL A 270 10.03 -14.12 2.37
C VAL A 270 9.06 -15.26 2.06
N LEU A 271 7.94 -15.33 2.78
CA LEU A 271 6.94 -16.42 2.77
C LEU A 271 5.59 -15.82 3.18
N HIS A 272 4.45 -16.42 2.81
CA HIS A 272 3.13 -15.92 3.25
C HIS A 272 2.67 -16.61 4.54
N VAL A 273 2.54 -17.94 4.50
CA VAL A 273 2.32 -18.78 5.68
C VAL A 273 3.34 -19.90 5.66
N ALA A 274 4.40 -19.78 6.47
CA ALA A 274 5.62 -20.58 6.40
C ALA A 274 5.44 -22.10 6.18
N ASP A 275 4.41 -22.69 6.77
CA ASP A 275 4.15 -24.14 6.73
C ASP A 275 3.00 -24.57 5.81
N ALA A 276 2.24 -23.63 5.23
CA ALA A 276 0.97 -23.90 4.54
C ALA A 276 0.80 -23.15 3.19
N ASP A 277 1.48 -22.03 2.99
CA ASP A 277 1.48 -21.23 1.77
C ASP A 277 2.85 -20.54 1.64
N TYR A 278 3.84 -21.32 1.22
CA TYR A 278 5.26 -20.98 1.36
C TYR A 278 5.95 -20.60 0.04
N HIS A 279 5.18 -20.39 -1.05
CA HIS A 279 5.73 -20.21 -2.41
C HIS A 279 5.81 -18.73 -2.81
N PRO A 280 6.99 -18.09 -2.73
CA PRO A 280 7.21 -16.77 -3.29
C PRO A 280 7.88 -16.83 -4.67
N THR A 281 7.94 -15.69 -5.36
CA THR A 281 8.79 -15.43 -6.53
C THR A 281 10.27 -15.26 -6.17
N CYS A 282 10.59 -14.97 -4.91
CA CYS A 282 11.93 -14.83 -4.35
C CYS A 282 11.88 -15.17 -2.85
N LYS A 283 12.80 -16.00 -2.35
CA LYS A 283 12.67 -16.64 -1.02
C LYS A 283 13.51 -16.00 0.10
N THR A 284 14.58 -15.31 -0.26
CA THR A 284 15.40 -14.55 0.70
C THR A 284 15.13 -13.06 0.53
N PHE A 285 15.17 -12.32 1.63
CA PHE A 285 14.88 -10.89 1.62
C PHE A 285 15.88 -10.11 0.77
N ILE A 286 17.19 -10.33 0.96
CA ILE A 286 18.26 -9.82 0.08
C ILE A 286 17.99 -10.18 -1.39
N GLY A 287 17.53 -11.39 -1.70
CA GLY A 287 17.20 -11.82 -3.06
C GLY A 287 16.07 -11.00 -3.67
N CYS A 288 14.96 -10.82 -2.94
CA CYS A 288 13.84 -9.97 -3.36
C CYS A 288 14.26 -8.52 -3.57
N LEU A 289 15.01 -7.94 -2.63
CA LEU A 289 15.50 -6.56 -2.72
C LEU A 289 16.45 -6.39 -3.92
N SER A 290 17.30 -7.38 -4.20
CA SER A 290 18.26 -7.33 -5.32
C SER A 290 17.58 -7.29 -6.69
N ILE A 291 16.43 -7.96 -6.85
CA ILE A 291 15.61 -7.88 -8.08
C ILE A 291 15.17 -6.43 -8.32
N VAL A 292 14.63 -5.78 -7.29
CA VAL A 292 14.15 -4.39 -7.39
C VAL A 292 15.30 -3.41 -7.52
N LYS A 293 16.44 -3.63 -6.85
CA LYS A 293 17.65 -2.81 -7.00
C LYS A 293 18.17 -2.82 -8.44
N LYS A 294 18.23 -3.99 -9.07
CA LYS A 294 18.61 -4.14 -10.48
C LYS A 294 17.61 -3.43 -11.41
N TRP A 295 16.31 -3.54 -11.14
CA TRP A 295 15.29 -2.81 -11.90
C TRP A 295 15.47 -1.29 -11.76
N SER A 296 15.60 -0.80 -10.53
CA SER A 296 15.80 0.62 -10.19
C SER A 296 17.00 1.24 -10.92
N GLN A 297 18.15 0.54 -10.95
CA GLN A 297 19.34 0.98 -11.67
C GLN A 297 19.13 1.14 -13.19
N ALA A 298 18.21 0.39 -13.79
CA ALA A 298 17.84 0.53 -15.20
C ALA A 298 16.75 1.60 -15.45
N HIS A 299 16.13 2.12 -14.39
CA HIS A 299 15.00 3.05 -14.45
C HIS A 299 15.20 4.27 -13.52
N PRO A 300 16.35 4.97 -13.53
CA PRO A 300 16.77 5.89 -12.47
C PRO A 300 15.80 7.04 -12.18
N ASP A 301 14.96 7.42 -13.14
CA ASP A 301 13.95 8.47 -12.99
C ASP A 301 12.62 7.99 -12.38
N HIS A 302 12.51 6.71 -11.98
CA HIS A 302 11.30 6.17 -11.37
C HIS A 302 10.93 6.94 -10.09
N VAL A 303 9.63 7.07 -9.81
CA VAL A 303 9.17 7.64 -8.54
C VAL A 303 9.58 6.75 -7.37
N PRO A 304 9.76 7.28 -6.14
CA PRO A 304 10.22 6.49 -5.00
C PRO A 304 9.35 5.24 -4.79
N ILE A 305 9.97 4.07 -4.63
CA ILE A 305 9.25 2.81 -4.40
C ILE A 305 9.20 2.53 -2.90
N PRO A 306 8.01 2.56 -2.27
CA PRO A 306 7.84 2.10 -0.89
C PRO A 306 7.77 0.57 -0.87
N PHE A 307 8.45 -0.04 0.09
CA PHE A 307 8.26 -1.43 0.51
C PHE A 307 7.44 -1.47 1.79
N MET A 308 6.26 -2.08 1.75
CA MET A 308 5.55 -2.54 2.95
C MET A 308 6.24 -3.81 3.44
N ILE A 309 6.56 -3.87 4.74
CA ILE A 309 7.25 -5.00 5.38
C ILE A 309 6.36 -5.52 6.50
N GLU A 310 5.74 -6.69 6.31
CA GLU A 310 4.98 -7.37 7.37
C GLU A 310 5.87 -8.35 8.12
N PHE A 311 6.05 -8.12 9.42
CA PHE A 311 6.81 -8.99 10.29
C PHE A 311 5.94 -10.15 10.75
N LYS A 312 6.17 -11.32 10.17
CA LYS A 312 5.43 -12.57 10.45
C LYS A 312 6.19 -13.48 11.41
N THR A 313 5.46 -14.40 12.03
CA THR A 313 6.01 -15.56 12.75
C THR A 313 5.19 -16.80 12.37
N SER A 314 5.73 -18.00 12.58
CA SER A 314 5.05 -19.25 12.25
C SER A 314 3.71 -19.42 12.99
N GLU A 315 2.75 -20.12 12.41
CA GLU A 315 1.49 -20.42 13.09
C GLU A 315 1.70 -21.41 14.24
N ALA A 316 1.33 -21.01 15.46
CA ALA A 316 1.51 -21.85 16.65
C ALA A 316 0.80 -23.21 16.54
N ALA A 317 -0.33 -23.27 15.81
CA ALA A 317 -1.04 -24.50 15.52
C ALA A 317 -0.27 -25.47 14.61
N PHE A 318 0.53 -24.97 13.66
CA PHE A 318 1.37 -25.79 12.79
C PHE A 318 2.65 -26.22 13.50
N ALA A 319 3.28 -25.32 14.26
CA ALA A 319 4.41 -25.65 15.14
C ALA A 319 4.07 -26.81 16.09
N ALA A 320 2.87 -26.81 16.69
CA ALA A 320 2.40 -27.86 17.60
C ALA A 320 2.28 -29.26 16.97
N ILE A 321 2.21 -29.37 15.64
CA ILE A 321 2.15 -30.65 14.89
C ILE A 321 3.42 -30.92 14.06
N GLY A 322 4.50 -30.20 14.35
CA GLY A 322 5.83 -30.42 13.76
C GLY A 322 6.14 -29.58 12.52
N GLY A 323 5.50 -28.41 12.37
CA GLY A 323 5.98 -27.32 11.53
C GLY A 323 7.07 -26.47 12.22
N ALA A 324 7.46 -25.37 11.57
CA ALA A 324 8.48 -24.45 12.07
C ALA A 324 8.02 -23.74 13.36
N SER A 325 8.88 -23.64 14.37
CA SER A 325 8.57 -22.89 15.59
C SER A 325 8.57 -21.37 15.35
N GLN A 326 7.97 -20.62 16.27
CA GLN A 326 7.95 -19.15 16.20
C GLN A 326 9.31 -18.56 16.59
N ILE A 327 9.90 -17.77 15.69
CA ILE A 327 11.01 -16.86 15.98
C ILE A 327 10.40 -15.46 16.09
N SER A 328 10.53 -14.83 17.27
CA SER A 328 9.86 -13.55 17.56
C SER A 328 10.66 -12.37 17.03
N TRP A 329 10.00 -11.47 16.30
CA TRP A 329 10.56 -10.19 15.87
C TRP A 329 10.64 -9.12 16.96
N ASN A 330 10.12 -9.39 18.17
CA ASN A 330 10.30 -8.53 19.34
C ASN A 330 11.71 -8.73 19.97
N ASP A 331 12.74 -8.53 19.14
CA ASP A 331 14.15 -8.74 19.45
C ASP A 331 14.97 -7.66 18.73
N THR A 332 15.72 -6.86 19.49
CA THR A 332 16.43 -5.70 18.95
C THR A 332 17.63 -6.07 18.09
N ALA A 333 18.18 -7.29 18.21
CA ALA A 333 19.26 -7.78 17.37
C ALA A 333 18.73 -8.29 16.01
N LEU A 334 17.61 -9.02 15.98
CA LEU A 334 16.93 -9.38 14.72
C LEU A 334 16.46 -8.15 13.95
N LEU A 335 15.90 -7.17 14.66
CA LEU A 335 15.49 -5.88 14.07
C LEU A 335 16.66 -5.04 13.55
N LYS A 336 17.84 -5.13 14.18
CA LYS A 336 19.07 -4.56 13.62
C LYS A 336 19.56 -5.37 12.40
N GLY A 337 19.43 -6.69 12.42
CA GLY A 337 19.74 -7.57 11.30
C GLY A 337 18.94 -7.22 10.04
N LEU A 338 17.67 -6.86 10.19
CA LEU A 338 16.86 -6.30 9.10
C LEU A 338 17.46 -5.00 8.54
N ASP A 339 17.82 -4.05 9.41
CA ASP A 339 18.46 -2.80 8.98
C ASP A 339 19.79 -3.10 8.23
N ASP A 340 20.57 -4.06 8.69
CA ASP A 340 21.83 -4.49 8.06
C ASP A 340 21.61 -5.17 6.70
N GLU A 341 20.62 -6.06 6.55
CA GLU A 341 20.30 -6.70 5.27
C GLU A 341 19.86 -5.69 4.21
N ILE A 342 19.03 -4.68 4.57
CA ILE A 342 18.65 -3.61 3.63
C ILE A 342 19.91 -2.83 3.18
N ARG A 343 20.78 -2.46 4.12
CA ARG A 343 22.03 -1.73 3.83
C ARG A 343 23.05 -2.55 3.03
N SER A 344 22.92 -3.88 3.00
CA SER A 344 23.74 -4.75 2.14
C SER A 344 23.36 -4.65 0.66
N VAL A 345 22.11 -4.24 0.34
CA VAL A 345 21.58 -4.15 -1.04
C VAL A 345 21.49 -2.71 -1.52
N PHE A 346 21.09 -1.78 -0.66
CA PHE A 346 20.87 -0.37 -0.99
C PHE A 346 21.89 0.52 -0.30
N ALA A 347 22.63 1.32 -1.09
CA ALA A 347 23.52 2.35 -0.57
C ALA A 347 22.70 3.53 0.00
N PRO A 348 23.27 4.39 0.86
CA PRO A 348 22.55 5.51 1.45
C PRO A 348 21.89 6.46 0.43
N GLY A 349 22.49 6.64 -0.76
CA GLY A 349 21.92 7.44 -1.85
C GLY A 349 20.72 6.80 -2.55
N ASP A 350 20.50 5.51 -2.36
CA ASP A 350 19.36 4.76 -2.91
C ASP A 350 18.15 4.75 -1.96
N LEU A 351 18.31 5.29 -0.74
CA LEU A 351 17.32 5.21 0.33
C LEU A 351 16.70 6.58 0.64
N VAL A 352 15.45 6.56 1.11
CA VAL A 352 14.88 7.61 1.95
C VAL A 352 14.59 6.97 3.31
N THR A 353 15.24 7.47 4.35
CA THR A 353 15.18 6.95 5.73
C THR A 353 14.61 8.00 6.69
N PRO A 354 14.17 7.62 7.90
CA PRO A 354 13.78 8.57 8.95
C PRO A 354 14.82 9.68 9.18
N ASP A 355 16.10 9.32 9.27
CA ASP A 355 17.19 10.29 9.50
C ASP A 355 17.31 11.36 8.41
N ASP A 356 16.95 11.04 7.17
CA ASP A 356 16.96 12.02 6.08
C ASP A 356 15.88 13.10 6.27
N ILE A 357 14.75 12.73 6.88
CA ILE A 357 13.58 13.59 7.04
C ILE A 357 13.70 14.49 8.28
N ARG A 358 14.34 14.01 9.34
CA ARG A 358 14.43 14.71 10.64
C ARG A 358 15.20 16.02 10.53
N ARG A 359 14.69 17.07 11.19
CA ARG A 359 15.30 18.41 11.17
C ARG A 359 15.73 18.89 12.55
N GLY A 360 17.04 18.98 12.75
CA GLY A 360 17.62 19.54 13.98
C GLY A 360 17.15 18.80 15.23
N ASN A 361 16.49 19.52 16.14
CA ASN A 361 15.98 18.96 17.40
C ASN A 361 14.51 18.54 17.35
N LEU A 362 13.89 18.49 16.16
CA LEU A 362 12.49 18.10 16.01
C LEU A 362 12.32 16.57 16.04
N THR A 363 11.11 16.13 16.39
CA THR A 363 10.68 14.77 16.09
C THR A 363 10.51 14.56 14.57
N LEU A 364 10.47 13.31 14.13
CA LEU A 364 10.19 12.93 12.76
C LEU A 364 8.80 13.40 12.34
N GLU A 365 7.81 13.20 13.22
CA GLU A 365 6.46 13.77 13.08
C GLU A 365 6.49 15.29 12.90
N GLN A 366 7.14 16.02 13.82
CA GLN A 366 7.26 17.48 13.71
C GLN A 366 7.96 17.91 12.42
N SER A 367 8.93 17.12 11.95
CA SER A 367 9.66 17.39 10.71
C SER A 367 8.76 17.23 9.47
N VAL A 368 7.95 16.17 9.38
CA VAL A 368 6.99 16.02 8.27
C VAL A 368 5.83 17.03 8.34
N LEU A 369 5.32 17.33 9.53
CA LEU A 369 4.23 18.30 9.70
C LEU A 369 4.67 19.75 9.42
N GLN A 370 5.92 20.12 9.74
CA GLN A 370 6.42 21.48 9.55
C GLN A 370 7.07 21.71 8.18
N TYR A 371 7.81 20.73 7.63
CA TYR A 371 8.61 20.89 6.42
C TYR A 371 8.21 19.98 5.26
N GLY A 372 7.34 18.99 5.50
CA GLY A 372 6.94 18.00 4.51
C GLY A 372 8.06 17.05 4.09
N TRP A 373 7.74 16.23 3.09
CA TRP A 373 8.66 15.27 2.50
C TRP A 373 9.57 15.91 1.43
N PRO A 374 10.71 15.29 1.08
CA PRO A 374 11.58 15.74 -0.01
C PRO A 374 10.84 16.02 -1.32
N ASP A 375 11.42 16.89 -2.14
CA ASP A 375 11.02 17.11 -3.52
C ASP A 375 11.18 15.80 -4.31
N LEU A 376 10.16 15.43 -5.07
CA LEU A 376 10.06 14.20 -5.87
C LEU A 376 11.31 14.01 -6.74
N GLU A 377 11.76 15.06 -7.42
CA GLU A 377 12.94 15.04 -8.30
C GLU A 377 14.23 14.56 -7.59
N SER A 378 14.40 14.92 -6.31
CA SER A 378 15.57 14.49 -5.53
C SER A 378 15.43 13.08 -4.93
N ALA A 379 14.20 12.56 -4.91
CA ALA A 379 13.86 11.25 -4.40
C ALA A 379 13.73 10.18 -5.51
N ARG A 380 13.75 10.56 -6.80
CA ARG A 380 13.74 9.63 -7.93
C ARG A 380 14.84 8.58 -7.81
N GLY A 381 14.55 7.37 -8.27
CA GLY A 381 15.49 6.24 -8.22
C GLY A 381 15.69 5.64 -6.83
N ARG A 382 15.07 6.20 -5.78
CA ARG A 382 15.22 5.72 -4.40
C ARG A 382 14.08 4.80 -3.96
N VAL A 383 14.30 4.10 -2.85
CA VAL A 383 13.32 3.26 -2.16
C VAL A 383 13.18 3.69 -0.70
N LEU A 384 12.05 3.33 -0.08
CA LEU A 384 11.82 3.52 1.36
C LEU A 384 11.08 2.31 1.94
N PHE A 385 11.21 2.07 3.24
CA PHE A 385 10.65 0.91 3.90
C PHE A 385 9.63 1.32 4.96
N LEU A 386 8.49 0.65 4.98
CA LEU A 386 7.32 0.97 5.79
C LEU A 386 6.91 -0.29 6.57
N MET A 387 6.88 -0.21 7.90
CA MET A 387 6.44 -1.32 8.74
C MET A 387 4.92 -1.52 8.60
N ASP A 388 4.47 -2.71 8.23
CA ASP A 388 3.04 -3.00 8.10
C ASP A 388 2.33 -3.14 9.46
N ASN A 389 3.00 -3.79 10.42
CA ASN A 389 2.43 -4.13 11.72
C ASN A 389 1.89 -2.89 12.46
N GLY A 390 0.79 -3.06 13.19
CA GLY A 390 -0.01 -1.95 13.74
C GLY A 390 0.73 -1.02 14.73
N PRO A 391 0.21 0.20 14.97
CA PRO A 391 0.83 1.17 15.87
C PRO A 391 0.88 0.74 17.34
N VAL A 392 0.03 -0.23 17.72
CA VAL A 392 0.11 -0.94 19.01
C VAL A 392 0.59 -2.36 18.70
N ASN A 393 1.92 -2.55 18.68
CA ASN A 393 2.53 -3.85 18.39
C ASN A 393 3.93 -3.94 19.05
N PRO A 394 4.26 -5.03 19.77
CA PRO A 394 5.57 -5.18 20.42
C PRO A 394 6.76 -5.03 19.46
N ILE A 395 6.62 -5.44 18.20
CA ILE A 395 7.68 -5.34 17.18
C ILE A 395 8.02 -3.87 16.91
N ARG A 396 7.00 -2.99 16.81
CA ARG A 396 7.20 -1.54 16.70
C ARG A 396 7.86 -1.00 17.96
N ASP A 397 7.37 -1.41 19.14
CA ASP A 397 7.88 -0.94 20.42
C ASP A 397 9.39 -1.27 20.56
N SER A 398 9.80 -2.50 20.25
CA SER A 398 11.22 -2.92 20.17
C SER A 398 12.02 -2.17 19.08
N TYR A 399 11.42 -1.86 17.92
CA TYR A 399 12.10 -1.11 16.87
C TYR A 399 12.44 0.33 17.31
N THR A 400 11.53 0.94 18.08
CA THR A 400 11.69 2.29 18.67
C THR A 400 12.45 2.31 20.00
N GLU A 401 12.80 1.16 20.59
CA GLU A 401 13.48 1.10 21.88
C GLU A 401 14.84 1.81 21.84
N GLY A 402 15.03 2.79 22.75
CA GLY A 402 16.21 3.67 22.78
C GLY A 402 16.36 4.60 21.57
N ARG A 403 15.43 4.54 20.60
CA ARG A 403 15.43 5.26 19.31
C ARG A 403 14.00 5.76 19.01
N PRO A 404 13.38 6.55 19.91
CA PRO A 404 11.97 6.92 19.81
C PRO A 404 11.65 7.78 18.59
N ASN A 405 12.68 8.38 17.99
CA ASN A 405 12.59 9.21 16.80
C ASN A 405 13.13 8.47 15.54
N LEU A 406 13.27 7.14 15.63
CA LEU A 406 13.86 6.27 14.60
C LEU A 406 15.33 6.59 14.26
N GLU A 407 16.11 7.09 15.23
CA GLU A 407 17.55 7.34 15.09
C GLU A 407 18.29 6.16 14.42
N GLY A 408 18.91 6.36 13.25
CA GLY A 408 19.73 5.35 12.55
C GLY A 408 18.95 4.17 11.97
N ARG A 409 17.63 4.12 12.16
CA ARG A 409 16.73 3.10 11.59
C ARG A 409 16.50 3.35 10.10
N ILE A 410 15.90 2.35 9.43
CA ILE A 410 15.57 2.43 8.00
C ILE A 410 14.07 2.50 7.77
N LEU A 411 13.30 1.70 8.51
CA LEU A 411 11.86 1.64 8.35
C LEU A 411 11.21 2.86 9.00
N PHE A 412 10.23 3.44 8.30
CA PHE A 412 9.19 4.24 8.93
C PHE A 412 8.20 3.29 9.59
N THR A 413 7.95 3.48 10.89
CA THR A 413 6.96 2.72 11.64
C THR A 413 5.55 3.17 11.27
N ASN A 414 4.61 2.24 11.20
CA ASN A 414 3.18 2.56 11.21
C ASN A 414 2.83 3.04 12.63
N SER A 415 2.70 4.34 12.83
CA SER A 415 2.57 4.96 14.15
C SER A 415 1.32 5.86 14.23
N ALA A 416 0.89 6.17 15.45
CA ALA A 416 -0.26 7.05 15.68
C ALA A 416 0.19 8.53 15.75
N PRO A 417 -0.59 9.48 15.20
CA PRO A 417 -0.37 10.91 15.40
C PRO A 417 -0.23 11.30 16.88
N GLY A 418 0.77 12.14 17.18
CA GLY A 418 1.25 12.50 18.51
C GLY A 418 2.49 11.73 18.96
N ASN A 419 2.85 10.63 18.28
CA ASN A 419 4.09 9.90 18.54
C ASN A 419 5.27 10.50 17.76
N SER A 420 6.46 10.52 18.37
CA SER A 420 7.66 11.12 17.78
C SER A 420 8.09 10.48 16.44
N ASP A 421 7.82 9.20 16.25
CA ASP A 421 8.10 8.41 15.03
C ASP A 421 7.01 8.52 13.93
N CYS A 422 5.92 9.25 14.16
CA CYS A 422 4.79 9.27 13.23
C CYS A 422 5.07 10.07 11.95
N ALA A 423 5.50 9.36 10.90
CA ALA A 423 5.50 9.85 9.52
C ALA A 423 4.64 9.00 8.57
N PHE A 424 4.39 7.73 8.93
CA PHE A 424 3.64 6.76 8.14
C PHE A 424 2.47 6.17 8.94
N GLN A 425 1.33 5.98 8.26
CA GLN A 425 0.11 5.36 8.79
C GLN A 425 -0.46 4.33 7.81
N LYS A 426 -0.80 3.14 8.33
CA LYS A 426 -1.56 2.13 7.57
C LYS A 426 -3.03 2.16 7.97
N LEU A 427 -3.89 2.66 7.07
CA LEU A 427 -5.33 2.84 7.28
C LEU A 427 -6.08 2.02 6.21
N ASN A 428 -6.38 0.76 6.54
CA ASN A 428 -6.79 -0.25 5.56
C ASN A 428 -8.16 -0.04 4.91
N ASP A 429 -9.09 0.65 5.59
CA ASP A 429 -10.45 0.87 5.10
C ASP A 429 -10.54 2.26 4.47
N PRO A 430 -10.72 2.39 3.14
CA PRO A 430 -10.80 3.67 2.47
C PRO A 430 -12.21 4.28 2.52
N THR A 431 -13.18 3.64 3.19
CA THR A 431 -14.61 3.97 3.07
C THR A 431 -15.13 4.79 4.26
N GLY A 432 -16.30 5.41 4.08
CA GLY A 432 -17.08 6.00 5.16
C GLY A 432 -16.33 7.01 6.03
N THR A 433 -16.31 6.79 7.35
CA THR A 433 -15.62 7.68 8.30
C THR A 433 -14.10 7.55 8.25
N GLU A 434 -13.57 6.39 7.85
CA GLU A 434 -12.13 6.18 7.78
C GLU A 434 -11.53 6.87 6.54
N GLN A 435 -12.30 6.97 5.45
CA GLN A 435 -11.96 7.84 4.31
C GLN A 435 -11.65 9.28 4.74
N ALA A 436 -12.50 9.85 5.61
CA ALA A 436 -12.34 11.20 6.11
C ALA A 436 -11.12 11.32 7.05
N ASN A 437 -10.79 10.27 7.80
CA ASN A 437 -9.53 10.19 8.55
C ASN A 437 -8.34 10.20 7.60
N ILE A 438 -8.30 9.30 6.59
CA ILE A 438 -7.23 9.23 5.59
C ILE A 438 -7.01 10.58 4.91
N GLN A 439 -8.07 11.25 4.44
CA GLN A 439 -7.98 12.58 3.84
C GLN A 439 -7.39 13.63 4.81
N ALA A 440 -7.73 13.56 6.10
CA ALA A 440 -7.15 14.44 7.12
C ALA A 440 -5.66 14.17 7.35
N GLN A 441 -5.24 12.90 7.41
CA GLN A 441 -3.83 12.53 7.58
C GLN A 441 -2.98 12.93 6.36
N VAL A 442 -3.47 12.66 5.15
CA VAL A 442 -2.83 13.04 3.89
C VAL A 442 -2.66 14.57 3.78
N LYS A 443 -3.68 15.32 4.21
CA LYS A 443 -3.66 16.80 4.23
C LYS A 443 -2.71 17.35 5.30
N ALA A 444 -2.51 16.65 6.41
CA ALA A 444 -1.54 17.02 7.45
C ALA A 444 -0.08 16.79 7.01
N GLY A 445 0.16 15.90 6.03
CA GLY A 445 1.48 15.65 5.45
C GLY A 445 2.06 14.26 5.75
N TYR A 446 1.31 13.40 6.46
CA TYR A 446 1.70 12.00 6.64
C TYR A 446 1.72 11.23 5.31
N TRP A 447 2.48 10.14 5.29
CA TRP A 447 2.37 9.11 4.26
C TRP A 447 1.32 8.09 4.69
N VAL A 448 0.37 7.76 3.81
CA VAL A 448 -0.73 6.84 4.14
C VAL A 448 -0.82 5.70 3.12
N ARG A 449 -0.96 4.46 3.61
CA ARG A 449 -1.36 3.29 2.81
C ARG A 449 -2.79 2.90 3.14
N THR A 450 -3.58 2.62 2.10
CA THR A 450 -4.92 2.02 2.19
C THR A 450 -5.05 0.85 1.22
N ARG A 451 -6.20 0.18 1.20
CA ARG A 451 -6.51 -0.93 0.27
C ARG A 451 -7.57 -0.54 -0.74
N ALA A 452 -7.52 -1.11 -1.94
CA ALA A 452 -8.54 -0.94 -2.99
C ALA A 452 -9.61 -2.05 -3.00
N ASP A 453 -9.36 -3.15 -2.29
CA ASP A 453 -10.15 -4.38 -2.27
C ASP A 453 -9.93 -5.21 -0.99
N ILE A 454 -10.76 -6.24 -0.81
CA ILE A 454 -10.65 -7.34 0.13
C ILE A 454 -10.77 -8.63 -0.71
N PRO A 455 -9.87 -9.63 -0.58
CA PRO A 455 -9.51 -10.54 -1.68
C PRO A 455 -10.68 -11.08 -2.52
N LEU A 456 -11.36 -12.14 -2.09
CA LEU A 456 -12.55 -12.61 -2.82
C LEU A 456 -13.82 -11.88 -2.40
N ASP A 457 -13.86 -11.26 -1.22
CA ASP A 457 -15.05 -10.57 -0.72
C ASP A 457 -15.47 -9.42 -1.66
N THR A 458 -14.52 -8.61 -2.15
CA THR A 458 -14.81 -7.55 -3.14
C THR A 458 -15.29 -8.14 -4.45
N LEU A 459 -14.62 -9.17 -5.00
CA LEU A 459 -14.99 -9.78 -6.28
C LEU A 459 -16.35 -10.49 -6.24
N LEU A 460 -16.73 -11.08 -5.11
CA LEU A 460 -17.98 -11.82 -4.94
C LEU A 460 -19.14 -10.96 -4.39
N SER A 461 -18.90 -9.66 -4.16
CA SER A 461 -19.91 -8.70 -3.70
C SER A 461 -20.80 -8.17 -4.83
N ASN A 462 -21.87 -7.46 -4.44
CA ASN A 462 -22.71 -6.70 -5.38
C ASN A 462 -22.09 -5.35 -5.82
N ASP A 463 -21.01 -4.89 -5.17
CA ASP A 463 -20.27 -3.68 -5.54
C ASP A 463 -18.77 -3.98 -5.54
N THR A 464 -18.30 -4.43 -6.69
CA THR A 464 -16.90 -4.76 -6.92
C THR A 464 -16.00 -3.53 -7.03
N THR A 465 -16.54 -2.30 -7.03
CA THR A 465 -15.77 -1.08 -7.39
C THR A 465 -15.76 0.03 -6.37
N GLY A 466 -16.76 0.15 -5.48
CA GLY A 466 -16.89 1.26 -4.53
C GLY A 466 -15.63 1.48 -3.69
N MET A 467 -15.10 0.42 -3.07
CA MET A 467 -13.87 0.48 -2.26
C MET A 467 -12.65 0.98 -3.05
N ARG A 468 -12.55 0.67 -4.36
CA ARG A 468 -11.46 1.16 -5.23
C ARG A 468 -11.57 2.65 -5.48
N GLU A 469 -12.78 3.14 -5.82
CA GLU A 469 -13.00 4.57 -6.07
C GLU A 469 -12.85 5.38 -4.78
N ASP A 470 -13.25 4.81 -3.65
CA ASP A 470 -13.02 5.36 -2.31
C ASP A 470 -11.52 5.42 -1.98
N ALA A 471 -10.75 4.37 -2.27
CA ALA A 471 -9.29 4.36 -2.10
C ALA A 471 -8.60 5.42 -2.96
N PHE A 472 -9.01 5.52 -4.23
CA PHE A 472 -8.50 6.51 -5.16
C PHE A 472 -8.83 7.95 -4.71
N SER A 473 -10.03 8.22 -4.22
CA SER A 473 -10.46 9.56 -3.77
C SER A 473 -10.02 9.92 -2.34
N SER A 474 -9.58 8.95 -1.54
CA SER A 474 -9.04 9.18 -0.19
C SER A 474 -7.76 10.03 -0.15
N GLY A 475 -6.98 10.04 -1.24
CA GLY A 475 -5.67 10.67 -1.29
C GLY A 475 -4.54 9.88 -0.60
N ALA A 476 -4.75 8.65 -0.13
CA ALA A 476 -3.66 7.81 0.34
C ALA A 476 -2.54 7.71 -0.73
N GLN A 477 -1.27 7.78 -0.34
CA GLN A 477 -0.14 7.71 -1.26
C GLN A 477 0.00 6.31 -1.88
N ILE A 478 -0.39 5.26 -1.14
CA ILE A 478 -0.37 3.87 -1.60
C ILE A 478 -1.79 3.31 -1.54
N MET A 479 -2.26 2.75 -2.66
CA MET A 479 -3.41 1.85 -2.69
C MET A 479 -2.92 0.44 -3.00
N SER A 480 -2.91 -0.43 -1.99
CA SER A 480 -2.58 -1.85 -2.17
C SER A 480 -3.78 -2.64 -2.68
N THR A 481 -3.53 -3.60 -3.57
CA THR A 481 -4.56 -4.44 -4.22
C THR A 481 -4.05 -5.88 -4.40
N ASP A 482 -4.96 -6.85 -4.33
CA ASP A 482 -4.70 -8.22 -4.79
C ASP A 482 -4.89 -8.38 -6.32
N PHE A 483 -5.41 -7.37 -7.02
CA PHE A 483 -5.81 -7.40 -8.43
C PHE A 483 -5.43 -6.13 -9.20
N GLN A 484 -4.14 -5.91 -9.43
CA GLN A 484 -3.60 -4.77 -10.17
C GLN A 484 -3.88 -4.78 -11.69
N ALA A 485 -4.23 -5.93 -12.27
CA ALA A 485 -4.38 -6.10 -13.71
C ALA A 485 -5.63 -6.88 -14.12
N TYR A 486 -6.30 -6.41 -15.17
CA TYR A 486 -7.39 -7.13 -15.83
C TYR A 486 -6.93 -8.52 -16.27
N GLY A 487 -7.85 -9.50 -16.20
CA GLY A 487 -7.54 -10.92 -16.39
C GLY A 487 -7.28 -11.67 -15.08
N MET A 488 -6.74 -11.02 -14.04
CA MET A 488 -6.48 -11.68 -12.75
C MET A 488 -7.79 -12.11 -12.04
N SER A 489 -8.79 -11.23 -12.05
CA SER A 489 -10.10 -11.50 -11.46
C SER A 489 -11.01 -12.38 -12.33
N SER A 490 -10.69 -12.58 -13.61
CA SER A 490 -11.61 -13.21 -14.58
C SER A 490 -11.86 -14.70 -14.27
N ARG A 491 -11.01 -15.36 -13.45
CA ARG A 491 -11.29 -16.69 -12.82
C ARG A 491 -12.60 -16.70 -12.03
N TRP A 492 -12.98 -15.55 -11.48
CA TRP A 492 -14.18 -15.33 -10.67
C TRP A 492 -15.34 -14.71 -11.45
N ASN A 493 -15.26 -14.69 -12.80
CA ASN A 493 -16.27 -14.11 -13.69
C ASN A 493 -16.53 -12.60 -13.44
N VAL A 494 -15.48 -11.87 -13.06
CA VAL A 494 -15.47 -10.42 -12.86
C VAL A 494 -14.24 -9.82 -13.53
N ASP A 495 -14.38 -8.67 -14.19
CA ASP A 495 -13.27 -7.91 -14.76
C ASP A 495 -12.96 -6.68 -13.88
N TYR A 496 -12.38 -6.96 -12.71
CA TYR A 496 -11.89 -5.97 -11.75
C TYR A 496 -10.40 -5.74 -11.94
N ALA A 497 -9.96 -4.50 -11.74
CA ALA A 497 -8.57 -4.16 -11.53
C ALA A 497 -8.47 -2.85 -10.74
N ALA A 498 -7.54 -2.76 -9.79
CA ALA A 498 -7.11 -1.49 -9.22
C ALA A 498 -5.88 -0.98 -9.97
N ARG A 499 -6.11 -0.08 -10.93
CA ARG A 499 -5.07 0.58 -11.73
C ARG A 499 -5.52 1.98 -12.13
N PHE A 500 -4.57 2.88 -12.37
CA PHE A 500 -4.91 4.21 -12.88
C PHE A 500 -5.33 4.17 -14.36
N GLU A 501 -6.09 5.20 -14.75
CA GLU A 501 -6.50 5.43 -16.13
C GLU A 501 -5.27 5.48 -17.07
N GLY A 502 -5.44 4.95 -18.29
CA GLY A 502 -4.35 4.83 -19.27
C GLY A 502 -3.23 3.85 -18.89
N GLY A 503 -3.24 3.24 -17.69
CA GLY A 503 -2.14 2.42 -17.19
C GLY A 503 -0.96 3.22 -16.63
N ALA A 504 -1.17 4.48 -16.21
CA ALA A 504 -0.15 5.23 -15.49
C ALA A 504 0.31 4.49 -14.22
N ALA A 505 1.60 4.56 -13.90
CA ALA A 505 2.17 4.00 -12.68
C ALA A 505 2.02 4.91 -11.45
N VAL A 506 1.87 6.20 -11.71
CA VAL A 506 1.80 7.26 -10.71
C VAL A 506 0.86 8.37 -11.20
N ARG A 507 0.20 9.06 -10.27
CA ARG A 507 -0.59 10.26 -10.56
C ARG A 507 -0.43 11.31 -9.46
N CYS A 508 -0.81 12.55 -9.76
CA CYS A 508 -0.90 13.63 -8.79
C CYS A 508 -1.91 13.30 -7.69
N ASN A 509 -1.59 13.62 -6.44
CA ASN A 509 -2.46 13.33 -5.31
C ASN A 509 -3.66 14.30 -5.28
N PRO A 510 -4.92 13.82 -5.23
CA PRO A 510 -6.11 14.68 -5.30
C PRO A 510 -6.35 15.51 -4.03
N ILE A 511 -5.68 15.22 -2.91
CA ILE A 511 -5.88 15.89 -1.62
C ILE A 511 -4.76 16.87 -1.29
N ASN A 512 -3.49 16.47 -1.47
CA ASN A 512 -2.33 17.28 -1.10
C ASN A 512 -1.41 17.64 -2.29
N GLY A 513 -1.71 17.17 -3.51
CA GLY A 513 -0.95 17.52 -4.71
C GLY A 513 -1.12 18.98 -5.11
N PRO A 514 -0.07 19.66 -5.61
CA PRO A 514 -0.17 21.06 -6.01
C PRO A 514 -0.94 21.20 -7.32
N ALA A 515 -1.67 22.31 -7.50
CA ALA A 515 -2.57 22.53 -8.65
C ALA A 515 -1.88 22.56 -10.03
N ASN A 516 -0.56 22.69 -10.08
CA ASN A 516 0.27 22.62 -11.29
C ASN A 516 0.96 21.25 -11.49
N CYS A 517 0.60 20.23 -10.70
CA CYS A 517 1.07 18.87 -10.91
C CYS A 517 0.46 18.30 -12.20
N ALA A 518 1.30 17.74 -13.07
CA ALA A 518 0.90 17.09 -14.32
C ALA A 518 1.32 15.62 -14.29
N ASN A 519 0.37 14.70 -14.47
CA ASN A 519 0.60 13.25 -14.34
C ASN A 519 1.70 12.76 -15.30
N GLU A 520 1.75 13.31 -16.50
CA GLU A 520 2.66 12.93 -17.59
C GLU A 520 4.12 13.31 -17.31
N ALA A 521 4.36 14.20 -16.33
CA ALA A 521 5.69 14.62 -15.90
C ALA A 521 6.19 13.86 -14.65
N LEU A 522 5.36 13.01 -14.05
CA LEU A 522 5.72 12.32 -12.81
C LEU A 522 6.68 11.14 -13.04
N GLU A 523 6.64 10.48 -14.19
CA GLU A 523 7.53 9.38 -14.53
C GLU A 523 7.69 9.24 -16.05
N PRO A 524 8.86 8.81 -16.59
CA PRO A 524 9.01 8.58 -18.01
C PRO A 524 8.00 7.57 -18.57
N VAL A 525 7.24 8.00 -19.57
CA VAL A 525 6.19 7.19 -20.20
C VAL A 525 6.74 5.90 -20.85
N SER A 526 8.04 5.84 -21.14
CA SER A 526 8.75 4.63 -21.57
C SER A 526 8.78 3.52 -20.53
N TYR A 527 8.59 3.81 -19.24
CA TYR A 527 8.58 2.80 -18.16
C TYR A 527 7.22 2.10 -17.97
N VAL A 528 6.20 2.49 -18.77
CA VAL A 528 4.85 1.90 -18.76
C VAL A 528 4.30 1.59 -20.15
N ARG A 529 4.97 2.03 -21.23
CA ARG A 529 4.64 1.65 -22.61
C ARG A 529 5.40 0.39 -23.01
N ASN A 530 4.74 -0.75 -22.88
CA ASN A 530 5.12 -2.01 -23.51
C ASN A 530 4.26 -2.24 -24.76
#